data_AF-A0A2I1HS50-F1
#
_entry.id   AF-A0A2I1HS50-F1
#
_cell.length_a   1.000
_cell.length_b   1.000
_cell.length_c   1.000
_cell.angle_alpha   90.00
_cell.angle_beta   90.00
_cell.angle_gamma   90.00
#
_symmetry.space_group_name_H-M   'P 1'
#
loop_
_entity.id
_entity.type
_entity.pdbx_description
1 polymer ?
#
loop_
_entity_poly.entity_id
_entity_poly.type
_entity_poly.pdbx_seq_one_letter_code
_entity_poly.pdbx_strand_id
1 'polypeptide(L)'
;MIGEYSCPFLRNTRKACGNASTRPEGCRFHWKAKKRISCSDCGKPTASACGRYPLHIRGYYVTQHYNNLRSELQERLRSEMRERTFEELMVTHRDALAKLNITFCRECFHPIKLEEGEYCVSCHTGQTDVIIAKFAWNFSGKLRIIPDNFRQLSENVLPILNN
;
A
#
# COMPACT_ATOMS: atom_id res chain seq x y z
N MET A 1 -18.79 17.54 48.66
CA MET A 1 -19.02 18.17 47.35
C MET A 1 -19.60 17.14 46.41
N ILE A 2 -20.85 17.32 46.02
CA ILE A 2 -21.47 16.50 44.97
C ILE A 2 -20.94 17.05 43.65
N GLY A 3 -20.19 16.24 42.90
CA GLY A 3 -19.68 16.64 41.59
C GLY A 3 -20.79 16.53 40.55
N GLU A 4 -21.09 17.62 39.85
CA GLU A 4 -22.11 17.69 38.80
C GLU A 4 -21.75 16.87 37.56
N TYR A 5 -20.46 16.58 37.37
CA TYR A 5 -19.94 15.88 36.20
C TYR A 5 -19.33 14.53 36.56
N SER A 6 -19.50 13.53 35.70
CA SER A 6 -18.75 12.26 35.78
C SER A 6 -17.46 12.36 34.96
N CYS A 7 -16.33 11.91 35.50
CA CYS A 7 -15.05 11.97 34.81
C CYS A 7 -15.05 11.13 33.50
N PRO A 8 -14.85 11.75 32.32
CA PRO A 8 -14.94 11.08 31.02
C PRO A 8 -13.67 10.30 30.65
N PHE A 9 -12.64 10.30 31.49
CA PHE A 9 -11.36 9.68 31.18
C PHE A 9 -11.49 8.16 31.00
N LEU A 10 -11.12 7.67 29.81
CA LEU A 10 -11.13 6.25 29.48
C LEU A 10 -9.83 5.56 29.92
N ARG A 11 -9.97 4.43 30.61
CA ARG A 11 -8.85 3.50 30.84
C ARG A 11 -8.65 2.61 29.60
N ASN A 12 -7.50 1.93 29.52
CA ASN A 12 -7.22 0.97 28.44
C ASN A 12 -8.28 -0.15 28.34
N THR A 13 -9.01 -0.42 29.43
CA THR A 13 -10.12 -1.38 29.49
C THR A 13 -11.43 -0.83 28.92
N ARG A 14 -11.43 0.37 28.31
CA ARG A 14 -12.61 1.10 27.81
C ARG A 14 -13.61 1.53 28.91
N LYS A 15 -13.31 1.24 30.18
CA LYS A 15 -14.10 1.74 31.31
C LYS A 15 -13.76 3.21 31.58
N ALA A 16 -14.78 4.06 31.58
CA ALA A 16 -14.64 5.44 32.04
C ALA A 16 -14.33 5.47 33.54
N CYS A 17 -13.55 6.47 33.98
CA CYS A 17 -13.24 6.64 35.39
C CYS A 17 -14.51 6.81 36.23
N GLY A 18 -15.49 7.58 35.76
CA GLY A 18 -16.80 7.71 36.41
C GLY A 18 -16.82 8.48 37.74
N ASN A 19 -15.66 8.79 38.33
CA ASN A 19 -15.56 9.59 39.54
C ASN A 19 -16.25 10.95 39.38
N ALA A 20 -16.96 11.38 40.43
CA ALA A 20 -17.56 12.69 40.51
C ALA A 20 -16.49 13.78 40.35
N SER A 21 -16.84 14.81 39.60
CA SER A 21 -16.00 15.93 39.22
C SER A 21 -16.79 17.21 39.31
N THR A 22 -16.14 18.28 39.78
CA THR A 22 -16.67 19.65 39.68
C THR A 22 -16.37 20.27 38.32
N ARG A 23 -15.58 19.59 37.48
CA ARG A 23 -15.09 20.06 36.19
C ARG A 23 -15.53 19.14 35.05
N PRO A 24 -15.91 19.68 33.88
CA PRO A 24 -16.28 18.86 32.72
C PRO A 24 -15.09 18.11 32.12
N GLU A 25 -13.86 18.60 32.27
CA GLU A 25 -12.66 17.96 31.69
C GLU A 25 -12.30 16.64 32.39
N GLY A 26 -12.61 16.52 33.68
CA GLY A 26 -12.41 15.30 34.44
C GLY A 26 -12.08 15.54 35.91
N CYS A 27 -12.01 14.44 36.67
CA CYS A 27 -11.76 14.48 38.11
C CYS A 27 -10.35 15.01 38.45
N ARG A 28 -10.10 15.23 39.75
CA ARG A 28 -8.80 15.69 40.30
C ARG A 28 -7.57 14.95 39.76
N PHE A 29 -7.69 13.68 39.39
CA PHE A 29 -6.61 12.87 38.85
C PHE A 29 -6.46 12.98 37.32
N HIS A 30 -7.55 13.27 36.60
CA HIS A 30 -7.60 13.14 35.14
C HIS A 30 -7.88 14.44 34.39
N TRP A 31 -8.12 15.56 35.07
CA TRP A 31 -8.41 16.85 34.43
C TRP A 31 -7.27 17.36 33.52
N LYS A 32 -6.04 16.92 33.75
CA LYS A 32 -4.85 17.17 32.89
C LYS A 32 -4.38 15.95 32.12
N ALA A 33 -5.07 14.82 32.23
CA ALA A 33 -4.62 13.60 31.58
C ALA A 33 -4.83 13.68 30.07
N LYS A 34 -3.85 13.19 29.31
CA LYS A 34 -3.97 13.10 27.85
C LYS A 34 -5.15 12.19 27.48
N LYS A 35 -6.04 12.69 26.62
CA LYS A 35 -7.16 11.91 26.09
C LYS A 35 -6.62 10.68 25.37
N ARG A 36 -7.28 9.53 25.57
CA ARG A 36 -6.92 8.29 24.90
C ARG A 36 -7.44 8.31 23.46
N ILE A 37 -6.61 7.83 22.54
CA ILE A 37 -6.97 7.66 21.12
C ILE A 37 -7.34 6.19 20.93
N SER A 38 -8.35 5.88 20.11
CA SER A 38 -8.68 4.50 19.78
C SER A 38 -7.63 3.89 18.87
N CYS A 39 -7.24 2.65 19.14
CA CYS A 39 -6.33 1.91 18.28
C CYS A 39 -6.93 1.66 16.89
N SER A 40 -6.17 1.88 15.83
CA SER A 40 -6.63 1.62 14.46
C SER A 40 -6.98 0.16 14.18
N ASP A 41 -6.25 -0.82 14.75
CA ASP A 41 -6.51 -2.25 14.48
C ASP A 41 -7.63 -2.83 15.34
N CYS A 42 -7.64 -2.49 16.64
CA CYS A 42 -8.52 -3.15 17.61
C CYS A 42 -9.52 -2.22 18.31
N GLY A 43 -9.50 -0.92 18.01
CA GLY A 43 -10.41 0.07 18.59
C GLY A 43 -10.24 0.28 20.11
N LYS A 44 -9.21 -0.31 20.73
CA LYS A 44 -8.96 -0.16 22.17
C LYS A 44 -8.33 1.21 22.45
N PRO A 45 -8.79 1.96 23.47
CA PRO A 45 -8.18 3.24 23.83
C PRO A 45 -6.73 3.04 24.28
N THR A 46 -5.82 3.83 23.71
CA THR A 46 -4.38 3.80 23.98
C THR A 46 -3.87 5.20 24.36
N ALA A 47 -2.81 5.24 25.17
CA ALA A 47 -2.03 6.46 25.41
C ALA A 47 -0.86 6.62 24.45
N SER A 48 -0.55 5.60 23.65
CA SER A 48 0.57 5.68 22.73
C SER A 48 0.35 6.82 21.73
N ALA A 49 1.41 7.56 21.47
CA ALA A 49 1.36 8.67 20.51
C ALA A 49 1.06 8.19 19.09
N CYS A 50 1.52 6.98 18.74
CA CYS A 50 1.23 6.33 17.45
C CYS A 50 -0.22 5.86 17.31
N GLY A 51 -1.04 5.97 18.36
CA GLY A 51 -2.43 5.52 18.32
C GLY A 51 -2.55 4.00 18.15
N ARG A 52 -1.53 3.22 18.50
CA ARG A 52 -1.57 1.73 18.47
C ARG A 52 -1.57 1.14 19.87
N TYR A 53 -2.41 0.13 20.12
CA TYR A 53 -2.40 -0.59 21.39
C TYR A 53 -1.09 -1.37 21.55
N PRO A 54 -0.53 -1.54 22.77
CA PRO A 54 0.80 -2.13 22.99
C PRO A 54 1.12 -3.40 22.19
N LEU A 55 0.14 -4.31 22.05
CA LEU A 55 0.29 -5.54 21.26
C LEU A 55 0.59 -5.28 19.77
N HIS A 56 0.10 -4.17 19.21
CA HIS A 56 0.26 -3.80 17.80
C HIS A 56 1.38 -2.78 17.58
N ILE A 57 1.99 -2.24 18.64
CA ILE A 57 3.05 -1.21 18.52
C ILE A 57 4.29 -1.78 17.82
N ARG A 58 4.71 -3.01 18.18
CA ARG A 58 5.92 -3.60 17.61
C ARG A 58 5.81 -3.81 16.10
N GLY A 59 4.71 -4.41 15.65
CA GLY A 59 4.44 -4.61 14.22
C GLY A 59 4.38 -3.29 13.47
N TYR A 60 3.72 -2.28 14.04
CA TYR A 60 3.62 -0.95 13.44
C TYR A 60 4.98 -0.33 13.11
N TYR A 61 5.93 -0.31 14.05
CA TYR A 61 7.24 0.28 13.79
C TYR A 61 8.09 -0.54 12.81
N VAL A 62 7.96 -1.87 12.82
CA VAL A 62 8.62 -2.72 11.83
C VAL A 62 8.09 -2.42 10.43
N THR A 63 6.77 -2.42 10.25
CA THR A 63 6.14 -2.07 8.96
C THR A 63 6.51 -0.65 8.52
N GLN A 64 6.49 0.32 9.44
CA GLN A 64 6.89 1.69 9.14
C GLN A 64 8.35 1.78 8.67
N HIS A 65 9.26 1.03 9.30
CA HIS A 65 10.66 1.00 8.91
C HIS A 65 10.85 0.47 7.48
N TYR A 66 10.21 -0.66 7.15
CA TYR A 66 10.29 -1.22 5.79
C TYR A 66 9.64 -0.30 4.74
N ASN A 67 8.53 0.35 5.08
CA ASN A 67 7.89 1.32 4.19
C ASN A 67 8.79 2.53 3.92
N ASN A 68 9.44 3.07 4.95
CA ASN A 68 10.39 4.17 4.79
C ASN A 68 11.56 3.75 3.90
N LEU A 69 12.13 2.56 4.14
CA LEU A 69 13.23 2.04 3.32
C LEU A 69 12.82 1.88 1.85
N ARG A 70 11.59 1.42 1.60
CA ARG A 70 11.04 1.29 0.24
C ARG A 70 10.88 2.65 -0.44
N SER A 71 10.36 3.66 0.25
CA SER A 71 10.22 5.02 -0.27
C SER A 71 11.56 5.66 -0.58
N GLU A 72 12.55 5.52 0.32
CA GLU A 72 13.90 6.05 0.12
C GLU A 72 14.58 5.43 -1.10
N LEU A 73 14.48 4.10 -1.27
CA LEU A 73 15.02 3.43 -2.45
C LEU A 73 14.33 3.90 -3.74
N GLN A 74 13.02 4.09 -3.70
CA GLN A 74 12.27 4.60 -4.85
C GLN A 74 12.71 6.02 -5.23
N GLU A 75 12.93 6.89 -4.25
CA GLU A 75 13.43 8.25 -4.50
C GLU A 75 14.85 8.26 -5.05
N ARG A 76 15.76 7.46 -4.47
CA ARG A 76 17.13 7.29 -5.00
C ARG A 76 17.10 6.84 -6.45
N LEU A 77 16.33 5.79 -6.75
CA LEU A 77 16.22 5.27 -8.10
C LEU A 77 15.71 6.33 -9.08
N ARG A 78 14.65 7.07 -8.72
CA ARG A 78 14.11 8.16 -9.56
C ARG A 78 15.16 9.23 -9.86
N SER A 79 16.05 9.53 -8.92
CA SER A 79 17.12 10.51 -9.15
C SER A 79 18.19 9.96 -10.10
N GLU A 80 18.57 8.69 -9.96
CA GLU A 80 19.63 8.05 -10.74
C GLU A 80 19.17 7.64 -12.16
N MET A 81 17.86 7.45 -12.38
CA MET A 81 17.26 7.16 -13.70
C MET A 81 17.59 8.20 -14.77
N ARG A 82 17.98 9.41 -14.40
CA ARG A 82 18.40 10.44 -15.38
C ARG A 82 19.77 10.15 -15.98
N GLU A 83 20.60 9.38 -15.27
CA GLU A 83 22.03 9.23 -15.57
C GLU A 83 22.46 7.78 -15.82
N ARG A 84 21.67 6.79 -15.37
CA ARG A 84 21.98 5.37 -15.49
C ARG A 84 20.89 4.60 -16.22
N THR A 85 21.31 3.49 -16.83
CA THR A 85 20.39 2.55 -17.46
C THR A 85 19.67 1.69 -16.43
N PHE A 86 18.51 1.12 -16.80
CA PHE A 86 17.75 0.20 -15.94
C PHE A 86 18.62 -0.94 -15.41
N GLU A 87 19.44 -1.55 -16.26
CA GLU A 87 20.28 -2.70 -15.89
C GLU A 87 21.34 -2.31 -14.85
N GLU A 88 22.02 -1.18 -15.03
CA GLU A 88 23.01 -0.67 -14.07
C GLU A 88 22.36 -0.33 -12.72
N LEU A 89 21.15 0.21 -12.73
CA LEU A 89 20.37 0.49 -11.53
C LEU A 89 19.97 -0.78 -10.79
N MET A 90 19.47 -1.79 -11.52
CA MET A 90 19.08 -3.08 -10.96
C MET A 90 20.27 -3.83 -10.34
N VAL A 91 21.46 -3.73 -10.94
CA VAL A 91 22.70 -4.29 -10.38
C VAL A 91 23.12 -3.52 -9.13
N THR A 92 23.13 -2.19 -9.18
CA THR A 92 23.58 -1.35 -8.06
C THR A 92 22.73 -1.55 -6.80
N HIS A 93 21.40 -1.66 -6.97
CA HIS A 93 20.47 -1.76 -5.85
C HIS A 93 20.01 -3.20 -5.56
N ARG A 94 20.63 -4.21 -6.18
CA ARG A 94 20.19 -5.62 -6.12
C ARG A 94 19.94 -6.12 -4.70
N ASP A 95 20.89 -5.88 -3.80
CA ASP A 95 20.80 -6.37 -2.41
C ASP A 95 19.68 -5.70 -1.63
N ALA A 96 19.45 -4.41 -1.87
CA ALA A 96 18.37 -3.65 -1.25
C ALA A 96 17.00 -4.13 -1.75
N LEU A 97 16.89 -4.44 -3.03
CA LEU A 97 15.68 -5.00 -3.65
C LEU A 97 15.37 -6.41 -3.15
N ALA A 98 16.39 -7.27 -3.06
CA ALA A 98 16.27 -8.60 -2.50
C ALA A 98 15.84 -8.54 -1.02
N LYS A 99 16.41 -7.64 -0.22
CA LYS A 99 16.04 -7.44 1.20
C LYS A 99 14.57 -7.04 1.38
N LEU A 100 14.00 -6.29 0.43
CA LEU A 100 12.61 -5.84 0.47
C LEU A 100 11.64 -6.80 -0.25
N ASN A 101 12.15 -7.84 -0.90
CA ASN A 101 11.37 -8.74 -1.75
C ASN A 101 10.57 -8.00 -2.85
N ILE A 102 11.17 -7.00 -3.48
CA ILE A 102 10.54 -6.20 -4.55
C ILE A 102 11.43 -6.17 -5.79
N THR A 103 10.80 -5.99 -6.94
CA THR A 103 11.45 -5.62 -8.20
C THR A 103 10.73 -4.41 -8.78
N PHE A 104 11.21 -3.88 -9.91
CA PHE A 104 10.58 -2.75 -10.58
C PHE A 104 10.06 -3.16 -11.94
N CYS A 105 8.93 -2.57 -12.32
CA CYS A 105 8.45 -2.66 -13.69
C CYS A 105 9.48 -2.07 -14.65
N ARG A 106 9.82 -2.81 -15.71
CA ARG A 106 10.83 -2.40 -16.70
C ARG A 106 10.48 -1.12 -17.46
N GLU A 107 9.19 -0.81 -17.59
CA GLU A 107 8.70 0.36 -18.32
C GLU A 107 8.45 1.58 -17.42
N CYS A 108 7.70 1.40 -16.34
CA CYS A 108 7.24 2.51 -15.50
C CYS A 108 7.98 2.64 -14.17
N PHE A 109 8.95 1.76 -13.88
CA PHE A 109 9.74 1.74 -12.65
C PHE A 109 8.89 1.72 -11.38
N HIS A 110 7.66 1.20 -11.49
CA HIS A 110 6.79 1.01 -10.35
C HIS A 110 7.24 -0.23 -9.56
N PRO A 111 7.37 -0.15 -8.22
CA PRO A 111 7.79 -1.28 -7.43
C PRO A 111 6.70 -2.34 -7.37
N ILE A 112 6.98 -3.51 -7.93
CA ILE A 112 6.13 -4.70 -7.97
C ILE A 112 6.73 -5.79 -7.07
N LYS A 113 5.91 -6.77 -6.65
CA LYS A 113 6.48 -7.91 -5.92
C LYS A 113 7.31 -8.75 -6.89
N LEU A 114 8.37 -9.38 -6.40
CA LEU A 114 9.20 -10.28 -7.21
C LEU A 114 8.38 -11.41 -7.86
N GLU A 115 7.31 -11.85 -7.21
CA GLU A 115 6.41 -12.90 -7.71
C GLU A 115 5.45 -12.42 -8.82
N GLU A 116 5.28 -11.11 -8.99
CA GLU A 116 4.34 -10.51 -9.95
C GLU A 116 4.95 -10.33 -11.36
N GLY A 117 6.22 -10.70 -11.55
CA GLY A 117 6.92 -10.67 -12.85
C GLY A 117 7.74 -9.40 -13.09
N GLU A 118 8.02 -9.10 -14.37
CA GLU A 118 8.86 -7.97 -14.81
C GLU A 118 8.07 -6.69 -15.14
N TYR A 119 6.75 -6.80 -15.28
CA TYR A 119 5.87 -5.71 -15.69
C TYR A 119 4.72 -5.55 -14.70
N CYS A 120 4.36 -4.31 -14.39
CA CYS A 120 3.15 -4.06 -13.62
C CYS A 120 1.90 -4.37 -14.45
N VAL A 121 0.76 -4.62 -13.79
CA VAL A 121 -0.52 -4.97 -14.42
C VAL A 121 -0.89 -4.02 -15.56
N SER A 122 -0.69 -2.70 -15.38
CA SER A 122 -1.02 -1.71 -16.41
C SER A 122 -0.10 -1.74 -17.63
N CYS A 123 1.20 -2.02 -17.43
CA CYS A 123 2.16 -2.15 -18.53
C CYS A 123 2.00 -3.49 -19.26
N HIS A 124 1.64 -4.55 -18.53
CA HIS A 124 1.38 -5.87 -19.09
C HIS A 124 0.18 -5.85 -20.05
N THR A 125 -0.93 -5.20 -19.67
CA THR A 125 -2.11 -5.06 -20.54
C THR A 125 -1.82 -4.24 -21.79
N GLY A 126 -0.98 -3.20 -21.69
CA GLY A 126 -0.57 -2.40 -22.84
C GLY A 126 0.28 -3.19 -23.84
N GLN A 127 1.18 -4.07 -23.37
CA GLN A 127 1.95 -4.95 -24.27
C GLN A 127 1.07 -5.98 -24.97
N THR A 128 0.09 -6.58 -24.28
CA THR A 128 -0.83 -7.54 -24.93
C THR A 128 -1.66 -6.89 -26.02
N ASP A 129 -2.12 -5.65 -25.83
CA ASP A 129 -2.90 -4.92 -26.83
C ASP A 129 -2.05 -4.58 -28.07
N VAL A 130 -0.78 -4.21 -27.89
CA VAL A 130 0.16 -3.96 -28.99
C VAL A 130 0.49 -5.26 -29.75
N ILE A 131 0.67 -6.38 -29.06
CA ILE A 131 0.92 -7.68 -29.70
C ILE A 131 -0.31 -8.14 -30.50
N ILE A 132 -1.52 -8.03 -29.92
CA ILE A 132 -2.77 -8.35 -30.60
C ILE A 132 -2.96 -7.44 -31.83
N ALA A 133 -2.73 -6.13 -31.69
CA ALA A 133 -2.80 -5.19 -32.80
C ALA A 133 -1.76 -5.52 -33.89
N LYS A 134 -0.54 -5.91 -33.52
CA LYS A 134 0.52 -6.30 -34.46
C LYS A 134 0.21 -7.62 -35.18
N PHE A 135 -0.42 -8.58 -34.48
CA PHE A 135 -0.95 -9.79 -35.09
C PHE A 135 -2.11 -9.48 -36.04
N ALA A 136 -3.07 -8.65 -35.63
CA ALA A 136 -4.17 -8.19 -36.46
C ALA A 136 -3.68 -7.42 -37.69
N TRP A 137 -2.60 -6.64 -37.57
CA TRP A 137 -1.98 -5.93 -38.69
C TRP A 137 -1.28 -6.89 -39.67
N ASN A 138 -0.54 -7.87 -39.14
CA ASN A 138 0.07 -8.92 -39.96
C ASN A 138 -0.96 -9.80 -40.68
N PHE A 139 -2.16 -9.97 -40.11
CA PHE A 139 -3.29 -10.64 -40.76
C PHE A 139 -4.02 -9.75 -41.78
N SER A 140 -4.19 -8.46 -41.50
CA SER A 140 -4.88 -7.50 -42.38
C SER A 140 -4.02 -7.01 -43.56
N GLY A 141 -2.73 -7.31 -43.58
CA GLY A 141 -1.88 -7.21 -44.79
C GLY A 141 -2.34 -8.10 -45.95
N LYS A 142 -3.31 -9.01 -45.75
CA LYS A 142 -3.90 -9.85 -46.80
C LYS A 142 -5.40 -9.68 -47.02
N LEU A 143 -6.14 -8.97 -46.16
CA LEU A 143 -7.58 -8.75 -46.33
C LEU A 143 -7.99 -7.35 -45.85
N ARG A 144 -8.38 -6.50 -46.80
CA ARG A 144 -9.17 -5.27 -46.53
C ARG A 144 -10.49 -5.71 -45.90
N ILE A 145 -10.79 -5.32 -44.65
CA ILE A 145 -12.13 -5.02 -44.12
C ILE A 145 -11.96 -4.23 -42.79
N ILE A 146 -12.67 -3.10 -42.68
CA ILE A 146 -12.83 -2.23 -41.49
C ILE A 146 -13.84 -2.87 -40.50
N PRO A 147 -13.76 -2.56 -39.19
CA PRO A 147 -14.11 -3.49 -38.11
C PRO A 147 -15.48 -3.21 -37.49
N ASP A 148 -16.24 -4.28 -37.18
CA ASP A 148 -17.40 -4.17 -36.29
C ASP A 148 -17.49 -5.25 -35.20
N ASN A 149 -16.60 -6.25 -35.17
CA ASN A 149 -16.74 -7.40 -34.24
C ASN A 149 -15.47 -7.79 -33.47
N PHE A 150 -14.60 -6.83 -33.12
CA PHE A 150 -13.41 -7.11 -32.30
C PHE A 150 -13.74 -7.67 -30.91
N ARG A 151 -14.96 -7.45 -30.41
CA ARG A 151 -15.45 -7.98 -29.13
C ARG A 151 -15.74 -9.48 -29.15
N GLN A 152 -15.98 -10.08 -30.33
CA GLN A 152 -16.26 -11.52 -30.45
C GLN A 152 -15.01 -12.39 -30.57
N LEU A 153 -13.85 -11.81 -30.91
CA LEU A 153 -12.59 -12.57 -30.99
C LEU A 153 -11.93 -12.76 -29.62
N SER A 154 -12.16 -11.86 -28.65
CA SER A 154 -11.64 -12.02 -27.28
C SER A 154 -12.31 -13.16 -26.51
N GLU A 155 -13.55 -13.50 -26.82
CA GLU A 155 -14.31 -14.54 -26.11
C GLU A 155 -14.02 -15.97 -26.62
N ASN A 156 -13.51 -16.12 -27.85
CA ASN A 156 -13.30 -17.45 -28.46
C ASN A 156 -11.85 -17.97 -28.38
N VAL A 157 -10.86 -17.16 -27.97
CA VAL A 157 -9.44 -17.57 -27.92
C VAL A 157 -8.96 -17.88 -26.50
N LEU A 158 -9.67 -17.44 -25.46
CA LEU A 158 -9.30 -17.66 -24.06
C LEU A 158 -9.35 -19.11 -23.53
N PRO A 159 -10.02 -20.12 -24.14
CA PRO A 159 -9.92 -21.49 -23.63
C PRO A 159 -8.72 -22.30 -24.14
N ILE A 160 -7.95 -21.82 -25.13
CA ILE A 160 -6.94 -22.68 -25.82
C ILE A 160 -5.55 -22.62 -25.16
N LEU A 161 -5.36 -21.80 -24.12
CA LEU A 161 -4.08 -21.68 -23.39
C LEU A 161 -4.10 -22.27 -21.97
N ASN A 162 -5.09 -23.12 -21.65
CA ASN A 162 -5.13 -23.89 -20.40
C ASN A 162 -5.25 -25.42 -20.66
N ASN A 163 -4.38 -25.95 -21.52
CA ASN A 163 -3.98 -27.36 -21.53
C ASN A 163 -2.52 -27.49 -21.97
#